data_AF-A0A1B8RSW7-F1
#
_entry.id   AF-A0A1B8RSW7-F1
#
_cell.length_a   1.000
_cell.length_b   1.000
_cell.length_c   1.000
_cell.angle_alpha   90.00
_cell.angle_beta   90.00
_cell.angle_gamma   90.00
#
_symmetry.space_group_name_H-M   'P 1'
#
loop_
_entity.id
_entity.type
_entity.pdbx_description
1 polymer ?
#
loop_
_entity_poly.entity_id
_entity_poly.type
_entity_poly.pdbx_seq_one_letter_code
_entity_poly.pdbx_strand_id
1 'polypeptide(L)'
;MSKSVVGLDSLLKKLDKLGGNVDEVLYKSMQQQGELVKGDAKDLCPTGDTGDLRQSIHRQTKRYKDKIVSKVYTNNEYAGYVEFGTGKKGETTPAVDKYPGPLSYKQDKWKVNIPDVGVRWIEGQPAQPYLYPALKNNEEKVIENIKEDVKKAIKEVAKK
;
A
#
# COMPACT_ATOMS: atom_id res chain seq x y z
N MET A 1 5.80 -11.27 -3.78
CA MET A 1 5.94 -11.15 -5.24
C MET A 1 7.13 -10.25 -5.53
N SER A 2 8.13 -10.75 -6.24
CA SER A 2 9.22 -9.93 -6.80
C SER A 2 8.91 -9.71 -8.28
N LYS A 3 8.73 -8.46 -8.70
CA LYS A 3 8.64 -8.10 -10.12
C LYS A 3 9.96 -7.48 -10.55
N SER A 4 10.50 -7.93 -11.69
CA SER A 4 11.68 -7.36 -12.32
C SER A 4 11.27 -6.38 -13.41
N VAL A 5 11.92 -5.21 -13.47
CA VAL A 5 11.63 -4.21 -14.50
C VAL A 5 12.62 -4.38 -15.66
N VAL A 6 12.12 -4.85 -16.80
CA VAL A 6 12.95 -5.08 -17.99
C VAL A 6 13.60 -3.76 -18.44
N GLY A 7 14.93 -3.76 -18.50
CA GLY A 7 15.73 -2.63 -18.97
C GLY A 7 16.04 -1.57 -17.93
N LEU A 8 15.53 -1.67 -16.69
CA LEU A 8 15.85 -0.72 -15.62
C LEU A 8 17.34 -0.75 -15.30
N ASP A 9 17.95 -1.93 -15.17
CA ASP A 9 19.39 -2.08 -14.88
C ASP A 9 20.28 -1.38 -15.91
N SER A 10 19.89 -1.43 -17.19
CA SER A 10 20.61 -0.74 -18.27
C SER A 10 20.50 0.78 -18.13
N LEU A 11 19.32 1.29 -17.76
CA LEU A 11 19.11 2.72 -17.50
C LEU A 11 19.90 3.19 -16.28
N LEU A 12 19.90 2.43 -15.18
CA LEU A 12 20.66 2.76 -13.98
C LEU A 12 22.18 2.80 -14.29
N LYS A 13 22.71 1.82 -15.00
CA LYS A 13 24.11 1.81 -15.47
C LYS A 13 24.44 3.02 -16.35
N LYS A 14 23.51 3.43 -17.22
CA LYS A 14 23.69 4.59 -18.09
C LYS A 14 23.70 5.90 -17.28
N LEU A 15 22.80 6.04 -16.32
CA LEU A 15 22.74 7.20 -15.43
C LEU A 15 24.05 7.33 -14.63
N ASP A 16 24.53 6.22 -14.08
CA ASP A 16 25.79 6.17 -13.32
C ASP A 16 27.00 6.57 -14.17
N LYS A 17 27.11 6.02 -15.39
CA LYS A 17 28.19 6.36 -16.34
C LYS A 17 28.21 7.83 -16.75
N LEU A 18 27.07 8.50 -16.74
CA LEU A 18 26.95 9.93 -17.04
C LEU A 18 27.25 10.80 -15.81
N GLY A 19 27.60 10.22 -14.66
CA GLY A 19 27.86 10.93 -13.41
C GLY A 19 26.60 11.29 -12.62
N GLY A 20 25.46 10.67 -12.93
CA GLY A 20 24.21 10.87 -12.20
C GLY A 20 24.17 10.08 -10.88
N ASN A 21 23.53 10.64 -9.86
CA ASN A 21 23.34 9.95 -8.57
C ASN A 21 22.13 9.00 -8.62
N VAL A 22 22.40 7.73 -8.89
CA VAL A 22 21.37 6.69 -9.03
C VAL A 22 20.54 6.53 -7.75
N ASP A 23 21.18 6.48 -6.57
CA ASP A 23 20.49 6.28 -5.30
C ASP A 23 19.53 7.43 -4.98
N GLU A 24 19.95 8.67 -5.23
CA GLU A 24 19.11 9.84 -5.01
C GLU A 24 17.90 9.89 -5.95
N VAL A 25 18.09 9.53 -7.23
CA VAL A 25 17.00 9.46 -8.22
C VAL A 25 15.99 8.39 -7.81
N LEU A 26 16.46 7.19 -7.46
CA LEU A 26 15.59 6.11 -7.00
C LEU A 26 14.88 6.48 -5.70
N TYR A 27 15.56 7.13 -4.76
CA TYR A 27 14.95 7.56 -3.50
C TYR A 27 13.79 8.52 -3.71
N LYS A 28 13.98 9.55 -4.54
CA LYS A 28 12.94 10.52 -4.90
C LYS A 28 11.78 9.86 -5.64
N SER A 29 12.07 8.99 -6.60
CA SER A 29 11.03 8.24 -7.32
C SER A 29 10.21 7.38 -6.35
N MET A 30 10.86 6.65 -5.43
CA MET A 30 10.17 5.84 -4.41
C MET A 30 9.34 6.68 -3.41
N GLN A 31 9.73 7.92 -3.14
CA GLN A 31 8.89 8.83 -2.36
C GLN A 31 7.60 9.19 -3.11
N GLN A 32 7.71 9.55 -4.39
CA GLN A 32 6.57 9.88 -5.25
C GLN A 32 5.64 8.69 -5.44
N GLN A 33 6.19 7.50 -5.71
CA GLN A 33 5.40 6.27 -5.87
C GLN A 33 4.72 5.86 -4.55
N GLY A 34 5.39 6.06 -3.41
CA GLY A 34 4.77 5.85 -2.11
C GLY A 34 3.62 6.82 -1.83
N GLU A 35 3.72 8.06 -2.29
CA GLU A 35 2.66 9.06 -2.17
C GLU A 35 1.45 8.73 -3.06
N LEU A 36 1.70 8.24 -4.29
CA LEU A 36 0.66 7.73 -5.18
C LEU A 36 -0.16 6.61 -4.52
N VAL A 37 0.54 5.58 -3.98
CA VAL A 37 -0.12 4.45 -3.31
C VAL A 37 -0.84 4.90 -2.04
N LYS A 38 -0.26 5.86 -1.29
CA LYS A 38 -0.93 6.45 -0.11
C LYS A 38 -2.23 7.14 -0.50
N GLY A 39 -2.25 7.89 -1.60
CA GLY A 39 -3.44 8.53 -2.13
C GLY A 39 -4.54 7.52 -2.43
N ASP A 40 -4.20 6.49 -3.20
CA ASP A 40 -5.16 5.43 -3.56
C ASP A 40 -5.66 4.67 -2.31
N ALA A 41 -4.79 4.39 -1.34
CA ALA A 41 -5.17 3.79 -0.07
C ALA A 41 -6.14 4.68 0.73
N LYS A 42 -5.99 6.00 0.64
CA LYS A 42 -6.94 6.94 1.26
C LYS A 42 -8.27 6.97 0.54
N ASP A 43 -8.29 6.81 -0.77
CA ASP A 43 -9.53 6.86 -1.57
C ASP A 43 -10.34 5.57 -1.43
N LEU A 44 -9.67 4.43 -1.29
CA LEU A 44 -10.29 3.14 -0.97
C LEU A 44 -10.70 3.02 0.50
N CYS A 45 -10.08 3.80 1.39
CA CYS A 45 -10.36 3.72 2.82
C CYS A 45 -11.82 4.13 3.10
N PRO A 46 -12.59 3.29 3.79
CA PRO A 46 -13.92 3.68 4.23
C PRO A 46 -13.81 4.89 5.16
N THR A 47 -14.62 5.92 4.90
CA THR A 47 -14.52 7.18 5.64
C THR A 47 -15.21 7.13 7.00
N GLY A 48 -16.08 6.15 7.26
CA GLY A 48 -16.93 6.17 8.46
C GLY A 48 -17.59 7.54 8.65
N ASP A 49 -17.83 7.91 9.91
CA ASP A 49 -18.41 9.22 10.25
C ASP A 49 -17.34 10.32 10.44
N THR A 50 -16.13 9.95 10.91
CA THR A 50 -15.08 10.92 11.31
C THR A 50 -13.91 11.01 10.34
N GLY A 51 -13.69 10.01 9.48
CA GLY A 51 -12.54 9.95 8.58
C GLY A 51 -11.20 9.66 9.25
N ASP A 52 -11.17 9.32 10.54
CA ASP A 52 -9.94 9.15 11.33
C ASP A 52 -8.98 8.12 10.72
N LEU A 53 -9.52 6.96 10.30
CA LEU A 53 -8.72 5.92 9.66
C LEU A 53 -8.04 6.43 8.39
N ARG A 54 -8.80 7.10 7.51
CA ARG A 54 -8.28 7.67 6.26
C ARG A 54 -7.18 8.69 6.53
N GLN A 55 -7.35 9.55 7.53
CA GLN A 55 -6.35 10.56 7.89
C GLN A 55 -5.07 9.94 8.48
N SER A 56 -5.19 8.82 9.18
CA SER A 56 -4.08 8.07 9.80
C SER A 56 -3.20 7.28 8.81
N ILE A 57 -3.51 7.28 7.52
CA ILE A 57 -2.69 6.60 6.50
C ILE A 57 -1.50 7.48 6.15
N HIS A 58 -0.31 6.94 6.40
CA HIS A 58 0.98 7.59 6.24
C HIS A 58 1.88 6.82 5.28
N ARG A 59 2.92 7.51 4.77
CA ARG A 59 4.00 6.92 3.99
C ARG A 59 5.34 7.23 4.62
N GLN A 60 6.24 6.25 4.65
CA GLN A 60 7.63 6.38 5.06
C GLN A 60 8.56 5.72 4.03
N THR A 61 9.58 6.45 3.59
CA THR A 61 10.61 5.96 2.66
C THR A 61 11.93 5.92 3.41
N LYS A 62 12.62 4.78 3.33
CA LYS A 62 13.90 4.54 4.03
C LYS A 62 14.90 3.92 3.07
N ARG A 63 16.15 4.38 3.19
CA ARG A 63 17.32 3.76 2.58
C ARG A 63 17.85 2.68 3.52
N TYR A 64 18.10 1.51 2.98
CA TYR A 64 18.84 0.42 3.61
C TYR A 64 20.08 0.13 2.76
N LYS A 65 21.01 -0.67 3.29
CA LYS A 65 22.29 -0.96 2.64
C LYS A 65 22.17 -1.34 1.16
N ASP A 66 21.17 -2.16 0.81
CA ASP A 66 21.03 -2.72 -0.54
C ASP A 66 19.69 -2.39 -1.21
N LYS A 67 18.84 -1.58 -0.57
CA LYS A 67 17.49 -1.30 -1.10
C LYS A 67 16.89 -0.01 -0.55
N ILE A 68 16.00 0.56 -1.34
CA ILE A 68 15.12 1.65 -0.94
C ILE A 68 13.71 1.08 -0.77
N VAL A 69 13.07 1.35 0.36
CA VAL A 69 11.72 0.86 0.64
C VAL A 69 10.82 2.03 0.99
N SER A 70 9.71 2.15 0.26
CA SER A 70 8.60 3.04 0.58
C SER A 70 7.46 2.21 1.17
N LYS A 71 7.09 2.48 2.42
CA LYS A 71 6.02 1.80 3.16
C LYS A 71 4.82 2.73 3.28
N VAL A 72 3.63 2.22 2.95
CA VAL A 72 2.35 2.85 3.28
C VAL A 72 1.74 2.09 4.45
N TYR A 73 1.34 2.78 5.50
CA TYR A 73 0.90 2.17 6.77
C TYR A 73 -0.06 3.08 7.54
N THR A 74 -0.75 2.50 8.52
CA THR A 74 -1.46 3.22 9.57
C THR A 74 -1.11 2.58 10.91
N ASN A 75 -1.15 3.38 11.97
CA ASN A 75 -1.01 2.92 13.36
C ASN A 75 -2.36 2.85 14.09
N ASN A 76 -3.47 3.04 13.37
CA ASN A 76 -4.79 2.99 13.96
C ASN A 76 -5.13 1.54 14.35
N GLU A 77 -5.52 1.32 15.61
CA GLU A 77 -5.71 -0.01 16.20
C GLU A 77 -6.80 -0.82 15.51
N TYR A 78 -7.87 -0.16 15.03
CA TYR A 78 -8.97 -0.87 14.37
C TYR A 78 -8.75 -1.07 12.86
N ALA A 79 -7.66 -0.56 12.30
CA ALA A 79 -7.32 -0.66 10.87
C ALA A 79 -7.35 -2.10 10.36
N GLY A 80 -6.76 -3.04 11.12
CA GLY A 80 -6.71 -4.44 10.73
C GLY A 80 -8.09 -5.09 10.64
N TYR A 81 -9.00 -4.73 11.55
CA TYR A 81 -10.38 -5.23 11.49
C TYR A 81 -11.14 -4.71 10.28
N VAL A 82 -10.82 -3.50 9.81
CA VAL A 82 -11.42 -2.92 8.61
C VAL A 82 -10.84 -3.58 7.36
N GLU A 83 -9.51 -3.61 7.22
CA GLU A 83 -8.81 -4.18 6.05
C GLU A 83 -9.19 -5.64 5.80
N PHE A 84 -9.21 -6.46 6.85
CA PHE A 84 -9.39 -7.91 6.73
C PHE A 84 -10.82 -8.37 7.06
N GLY A 85 -11.64 -7.53 7.68
CA GLY A 85 -12.93 -7.95 8.25
C GLY A 85 -12.75 -8.79 9.50
N THR A 86 -13.88 -9.17 10.12
CA THR A 86 -13.89 -10.01 11.32
C THR A 86 -14.95 -11.10 11.26
N GLY A 87 -14.69 -12.19 11.97
CA GLY A 87 -15.59 -13.34 12.05
C GLY A 87 -15.93 -13.97 10.70
N LYS A 88 -17.00 -14.76 10.68
CA LYS A 88 -17.51 -15.44 9.47
C LYS A 88 -17.84 -14.45 8.35
N LYS A 89 -18.32 -13.24 8.67
CA LYS A 89 -18.62 -12.22 7.65
C LYS A 89 -17.36 -11.73 6.92
N GLY A 90 -16.28 -11.48 7.67
CA GLY A 90 -14.98 -11.11 7.10
C GLY A 90 -14.45 -12.19 6.18
N GLU A 91 -14.51 -13.45 6.62
CA GLU A 91 -14.08 -14.62 5.82
C GLU A 91 -14.80 -14.69 4.47
N THR A 92 -16.13 -14.57 4.47
CA THR A 92 -16.96 -14.68 3.26
C THR A 92 -16.85 -13.51 2.29
N THR A 93 -16.14 -12.43 2.65
CA THR A 93 -15.89 -11.31 1.72
C THR A 93 -15.08 -11.82 0.51
N PRO A 94 -15.31 -11.38 -0.74
CA PRO A 94 -14.54 -11.84 -1.90
C PRO A 94 -13.02 -11.66 -1.73
N ALA A 95 -12.25 -12.65 -2.21
CA ALA A 95 -10.80 -12.67 -2.03
C ALA A 95 -10.05 -11.73 -2.99
N VAL A 96 -10.66 -11.34 -4.12
CA VAL A 96 -10.02 -10.49 -5.15
C VAL A 96 -9.54 -9.16 -4.56
N ASP A 97 -10.25 -8.66 -3.57
CA ASP A 97 -9.96 -7.38 -2.91
C ASP A 97 -9.10 -7.55 -1.65
N LYS A 98 -8.94 -8.78 -1.14
CA LYS A 98 -8.29 -9.06 0.15
C LYS A 98 -6.83 -9.45 0.01
N TYR A 99 -6.08 -9.22 1.08
CA TYR A 99 -4.75 -9.79 1.25
C TYR A 99 -4.81 -11.33 1.16
N PRO A 100 -4.05 -11.97 0.26
CA PRO A 100 -4.14 -13.41 0.00
C PRO A 100 -3.33 -14.28 0.99
N GLY A 101 -2.78 -13.69 2.05
CA GLY A 101 -2.02 -14.43 3.05
C GLY A 101 -2.92 -15.23 4.02
N PRO A 102 -2.30 -15.97 4.96
CA PRO A 102 -3.04 -16.80 5.89
C PRO A 102 -3.80 -15.94 6.91
N LEU A 103 -5.09 -15.73 6.68
CA LEU A 103 -6.01 -15.07 7.61
C LEU A 103 -6.82 -16.13 8.36
N SER A 104 -6.96 -15.94 9.67
CA SER A 104 -7.79 -16.81 10.51
C SER A 104 -8.93 -16.01 11.12
N TYR A 105 -10.15 -16.52 10.99
CA TYR A 105 -11.36 -15.85 11.45
C TYR A 105 -12.02 -16.66 12.57
N LYS A 106 -12.60 -15.93 13.52
CA LYS A 106 -13.46 -16.56 14.54
C LYS A 106 -14.74 -17.08 13.89
N GLN A 107 -14.97 -18.38 14.02
CA GLN A 107 -16.12 -19.06 13.40
C GLN A 107 -17.40 -18.95 14.22
N ASP A 108 -17.29 -19.00 15.55
CA ASP A 108 -18.44 -18.93 16.44
C ASP A 108 -18.93 -17.50 16.64
N LYS A 109 -20.26 -17.35 16.71
CA LYS A 109 -20.89 -16.08 17.11
C LYS A 109 -20.45 -15.68 18.51
N TRP A 110 -20.46 -14.38 18.78
CA TRP A 110 -20.26 -13.88 20.14
C TRP A 110 -21.32 -12.85 20.53
N LYS A 111 -21.61 -12.79 21.84
CA LYS A 111 -22.55 -11.81 22.38
C LYS A 111 -21.85 -10.46 22.53
N VAL A 112 -22.49 -9.42 22.06
CA VAL A 112 -22.12 -8.02 22.31
C VAL A 112 -23.36 -7.29 22.80
N ASN A 113 -23.17 -6.41 23.79
CA ASN A 113 -24.21 -5.49 24.21
C ASN A 113 -24.09 -4.20 23.38
N ILE A 114 -25.00 -4.02 22.42
CA ILE A 114 -24.98 -2.87 21.52
C ILE A 114 -25.77 -1.74 22.18
N PRO A 115 -25.22 -0.50 22.29
CA PRO A 115 -25.96 0.66 22.79
C PRO A 115 -27.32 0.78 22.08
N ASP A 116 -28.38 1.08 22.83
CA ASP A 116 -29.76 1.29 22.36
C ASP A 116 -30.46 0.07 21.71
N VAL A 117 -29.77 -1.07 21.55
CA VAL A 117 -30.34 -2.30 20.94
C VAL A 117 -30.34 -3.49 21.92
N GLY A 118 -29.38 -3.54 22.84
CA GLY A 118 -29.20 -4.62 23.80
C GLY A 118 -28.32 -5.77 23.29
N VAL A 119 -28.38 -6.91 23.98
CA VAL A 119 -27.52 -8.06 23.70
C VAL A 119 -27.89 -8.73 22.37
N ARG A 120 -26.91 -8.88 21.49
CA ARG A 120 -27.03 -9.55 20.19
C ARG A 120 -25.88 -10.52 19.95
N TRP A 121 -26.19 -11.59 19.22
CA TRP A 121 -25.18 -12.47 18.65
C TRP A 121 -24.68 -11.87 17.33
N ILE A 122 -23.38 -11.63 17.23
CA ILE A 122 -22.76 -11.10 16.03
C ILE A 122 -21.78 -12.10 15.41
N GLU A 123 -21.60 -11.99 14.09
CA GLU A 123 -20.73 -12.83 13.25
C GLU A 123 -19.54 -12.05 12.67
N GLY A 124 -19.26 -10.87 13.24
CA GLY A 124 -18.24 -9.94 12.80
C GLY A 124 -18.70 -8.99 11.69
N GLN A 125 -17.74 -8.43 10.97
CA GLN A 125 -17.94 -7.40 9.94
C GLN A 125 -17.28 -7.81 8.61
N PRO A 126 -17.84 -7.41 7.45
CA PRO A 126 -17.21 -7.65 6.15
C PRO A 126 -15.85 -6.92 6.07
N ALA A 127 -14.95 -7.44 5.24
CA ALA A 127 -13.69 -6.75 4.96
C ALA A 127 -13.94 -5.54 4.05
N GLN A 128 -13.20 -4.46 4.29
CA GLN A 128 -13.16 -3.26 3.46
C GLN A 128 -11.69 -2.94 3.18
N PRO A 129 -11.06 -3.70 2.26
CA PRO A 129 -9.62 -3.59 2.02
C PRO A 129 -9.29 -2.25 1.34
N TYR A 130 -8.22 -1.61 1.78
CA TYR A 130 -7.77 -0.32 1.27
C TYR A 130 -6.24 -0.24 1.14
N LEU A 131 -5.45 -0.96 1.95
CA LEU A 131 -3.99 -0.98 1.82
C LEU A 131 -3.51 -1.95 0.76
N TYR A 132 -3.96 -3.20 0.80
CA TYR A 132 -3.58 -4.21 -0.16
C TYR A 132 -4.01 -3.85 -1.60
N PRO A 133 -5.29 -3.52 -1.87
CA PRO A 133 -5.72 -3.17 -3.22
C PRO A 133 -5.01 -1.91 -3.73
N ALA A 134 -4.73 -0.91 -2.89
CA ALA A 134 -4.00 0.28 -3.32
C ALA A 134 -2.60 -0.04 -3.87
N LEU A 135 -1.88 -0.96 -3.22
CA LEU A 135 -0.59 -1.41 -3.75
C LEU A 135 -0.78 -2.25 -5.02
N LYS A 136 -1.77 -3.14 -5.03
CA LYS A 136 -1.99 -4.06 -6.15
C LYS A 136 -2.39 -3.33 -7.43
N ASN A 137 -3.29 -2.36 -7.33
CA ASN A 137 -3.79 -1.57 -8.45
C ASN A 137 -2.71 -0.65 -9.05
N ASN A 138 -1.78 -0.19 -8.23
CA ASN A 138 -0.70 0.70 -8.69
C ASN A 138 0.59 -0.03 -9.08
N GLU A 139 0.66 -1.35 -8.97
CA GLU A 139 1.90 -2.13 -9.15
C GLU A 139 2.58 -1.86 -10.51
N GLU A 140 1.82 -1.89 -11.60
CA GLU A 140 2.34 -1.64 -12.95
C GLU A 140 2.70 -0.17 -13.17
N LYS A 141 1.85 0.74 -12.69
CA LYS A 141 2.06 2.18 -12.79
C LYS A 141 3.31 2.64 -12.03
N VAL A 142 3.56 2.08 -10.85
CA VAL A 142 4.76 2.32 -10.04
C VAL A 142 6.02 1.90 -10.81
N ILE A 143 5.99 0.72 -11.42
CA ILE A 143 7.12 0.20 -12.21
C ILE A 143 7.44 1.11 -13.40
N GLU A 144 6.41 1.51 -14.16
CA GLU A 144 6.61 2.36 -15.34
C GLU A 144 7.08 3.76 -14.94
N ASN A 145 6.51 4.35 -13.89
CA ASN A 145 6.93 5.66 -13.41
C ASN A 145 8.40 5.68 -12.97
N ILE A 146 8.87 4.65 -12.25
CA ILE A 146 10.28 4.55 -11.85
C ILE A 146 11.19 4.55 -13.09
N LYS A 147 10.81 3.79 -14.12
CA LYS A 147 11.56 3.74 -15.38
C LYS A 147 11.60 5.11 -16.07
N GLU A 148 10.48 5.82 -16.11
CA GLU A 148 10.40 7.16 -16.67
C GLU A 148 11.18 8.20 -15.87
N ASP A 149 11.18 8.12 -14.54
CA ASP A 149 11.94 9.02 -13.68
C ASP A 149 13.45 8.86 -13.90
N VAL A 150 13.94 7.62 -14.04
CA VAL A 150 15.34 7.36 -14.38
C VAL A 150 15.67 7.88 -15.79
N LYS A 151 14.80 7.68 -16.78
CA LYS A 151 15.00 8.24 -18.14
C LYS A 151 15.06 9.77 -18.12
N LYS A 152 14.21 10.43 -17.33
CA LYS A 152 14.24 11.89 -17.15
C LYS A 152 15.57 12.33 -16.54
N ALA A 153 16.02 11.67 -15.47
CA ALA A 153 17.30 11.97 -14.86
C ALA A 153 18.48 11.82 -15.85
N ILE A 154 18.49 10.76 -16.67
CA ILE A 154 19.50 10.60 -17.73
C ILE A 154 19.50 11.78 -18.70
N LYS A 155 18.31 12.24 -19.14
CA LYS A 155 18.18 13.38 -20.06
C LYS A 155 18.67 14.67 -19.41
N GLU A 156 18.44 14.87 -18.12
CA GLU A 156 18.90 16.05 -17.39
C GLU A 156 20.41 16.08 -17.23
N VAL A 157 21.02 14.93 -16.91
CA VAL A 157 22.47 14.82 -16.77
C VAL A 157 23.16 14.95 -18.12
N ALA A 158 22.63 14.34 -19.19
CA ALA A 158 23.23 14.43 -20.54
C ALA A 158 23.15 15.82 -21.18
N LYS A 159 22.33 16.73 -20.64
CA LYS A 159 22.25 18.13 -21.08
C LYS A 159 23.28 19.03 -20.40
N LYS A 160 23.89 18.57 -19.30
CA LYS A 160 24.98 19.26 -18.62
C LYS A 160 26.30 18.95 -19.31
#